data_AF-A0AAJ6MTX4-F1
#
_entry.id   AF-A0AAJ6MTX4-F1
#
_cell.length_a   1.000
_cell.length_b   1.000
_cell.length_c   1.000
_cell.angle_alpha   90.00
_cell.angle_beta   90.00
_cell.angle_gamma   90.00
#
_symmetry.space_group_name_H-M   'P 1'
#
loop_
_entity.id
_entity.type
_entity.pdbx_description
1 polymer ?
#
loop_
_entity_poly.entity_id
_entity_poly.type
_entity_poly.pdbx_seq_one_letter_code
_entity_poly.pdbx_strand_id
1 'polypeptide(L)'
;MNEPTSSAATSTTITDNNTAQADPIVSNILFWENKIAELMQQYPDIERAALQIARQVLARAGLFGLDPYQVHGHWFDSANSSARTYSGWEHYGPPKQSMNLVELVMSRFDLDQQRNSDLLAQMGGFYHVDQSAHVFNEQNEIRLAPRQVHAYFWRIDFAAYNASRLRGFWINNHALYCMVSKLSMLCNATLNLQKGLLRIEDFIEVYAAVVNDSSTPFRPEKLMGAVSMWSTTKMHSFDIEGIVSHTMLRFRTAAGRKTSIAPCRIQLSSPSPMLKRCTSGCRGI
;
A
#
# COMPACT_ATOMS: atom_id res chain seq x y z
N MET A 1 93.03 -1.47 -4.93
CA MET A 1 92.13 -0.33 -4.79
C MET A 1 90.94 -0.58 -5.70
N ASN A 2 89.77 -0.80 -5.10
CA ASN A 2 88.40 -0.80 -5.64
C ASN A 2 87.95 -1.85 -6.71
N GLU A 3 87.11 -2.78 -6.25
CA GLU A 3 85.87 -3.26 -6.93
C GLU A 3 84.93 -2.06 -7.28
N PRO A 4 83.87 -2.12 -8.14
CA PRO A 4 82.73 -3.06 -7.95
C PRO A 4 81.71 -3.36 -9.11
N THR A 5 80.79 -4.32 -8.83
CA THR A 5 79.30 -4.39 -9.02
C THR A 5 78.52 -4.34 -10.38
N SER A 6 77.75 -5.44 -10.61
CA SER A 6 76.26 -5.62 -10.67
C SER A 6 75.33 -4.72 -11.51
N SER A 7 74.42 -5.35 -12.30
CA SER A 7 72.94 -5.20 -12.17
C SER A 7 72.15 -6.00 -13.24
N ALA A 8 71.06 -6.64 -12.81
CA ALA A 8 70.04 -7.34 -13.60
C ALA A 8 68.76 -6.50 -13.73
N ALA A 9 68.02 -6.64 -14.84
CA ALA A 9 66.65 -6.15 -14.96
C ALA A 9 65.78 -7.14 -15.76
N THR A 10 64.79 -7.72 -15.10
CA THR A 10 63.75 -8.57 -15.69
C THR A 10 62.47 -7.73 -15.80
N SER A 11 61.92 -7.59 -17.01
CA SER A 11 60.67 -6.87 -17.26
C SER A 11 59.46 -7.74 -16.95
N THR A 12 58.67 -7.32 -15.97
CA THR A 12 57.37 -7.87 -15.61
C THR A 12 56.30 -7.29 -16.53
N THR A 13 55.51 -8.16 -17.19
CA THR A 13 54.29 -7.72 -17.90
C THR A 13 53.10 -7.93 -16.96
N ILE A 14 52.38 -6.85 -16.67
CA ILE A 14 51.25 -6.76 -15.74
C ILE A 14 49.98 -7.27 -16.45
N THR A 15 49.28 -8.22 -15.84
CA THR A 15 47.90 -8.59 -16.17
C THR A 15 46.92 -7.71 -15.41
N ASP A 16 46.19 -6.87 -16.13
CA ASP A 16 45.04 -6.12 -15.60
C ASP A 16 43.79 -7.02 -15.57
N ASN A 17 43.39 -7.46 -14.37
CA ASN A 17 42.08 -8.03 -14.10
C ASN A 17 41.50 -7.37 -12.84
N ASN A 18 40.84 -6.22 -13.00
CA ASN A 18 40.08 -5.56 -11.94
C ASN A 18 38.63 -5.34 -12.39
N THR A 19 37.84 -6.42 -12.45
CA THR A 19 36.40 -6.31 -12.21
C THR A 19 36.20 -6.41 -10.71
N ALA A 20 36.19 -5.27 -10.02
CA ALA A 20 35.93 -5.22 -8.58
C ALA A 20 34.52 -5.77 -8.32
N GLN A 21 34.45 -6.97 -7.73
CA GLN A 21 33.19 -7.59 -7.33
C GLN A 21 32.53 -6.69 -6.26
N ALA A 22 31.28 -6.28 -6.51
CA ALA A 22 30.56 -5.39 -5.62
C ALA A 22 30.47 -5.97 -4.19
N ASP A 23 30.56 -5.10 -3.18
CA ASP A 23 30.44 -5.48 -1.76
C ASP A 23 29.15 -6.31 -1.55
N PRO A 24 29.26 -7.56 -1.04
CA PRO A 24 28.10 -8.42 -0.78
C PRO A 24 27.01 -7.78 0.07
N ILE A 25 27.37 -6.88 1.00
CA ILE A 25 26.40 -6.15 1.84
C ILE A 25 25.60 -5.18 0.98
N VAL A 26 26.28 -4.37 0.16
CA VAL A 26 25.64 -3.39 -0.73
C VAL A 26 24.76 -4.10 -1.76
N SER A 27 25.24 -5.20 -2.33
CA SER A 27 24.46 -6.01 -3.27
C SER A 27 23.17 -6.57 -2.64
N ASN A 28 23.23 -7.00 -1.38
CA ASN A 28 22.06 -7.50 -0.66
C ASN A 28 21.04 -6.38 -0.38
N ILE A 29 21.50 -5.17 -0.02
CA ILE A 29 20.62 -4.02 0.23
C ILE A 29 19.85 -3.66 -1.04
N LEU A 30 20.56 -3.48 -2.16
CA LEU A 30 19.96 -3.14 -3.44
C LEU A 30 18.98 -4.20 -3.93
N PHE A 31 19.28 -5.49 -3.71
CA PHE A 31 18.35 -6.57 -4.01
C PHE A 31 17.01 -6.37 -3.29
N TRP A 32 17.03 -6.12 -1.98
CA TRP A 32 15.81 -5.98 -1.20
C TRP A 32 15.05 -4.69 -1.50
N GLU A 33 15.74 -3.57 -1.71
CA GLU A 33 15.10 -2.31 -2.13
C GLU A 33 14.33 -2.50 -3.44
N ASN A 34 14.96 -3.13 -4.43
CA ASN A 34 14.31 -3.43 -5.70
C ASN A 34 13.10 -4.36 -5.54
N LYS A 35 13.22 -5.42 -4.72
CA LYS A 35 12.13 -6.37 -4.47
C LYS A 35 10.94 -5.78 -3.70
N ILE A 36 11.21 -4.90 -2.75
CA ILE A 36 10.16 -4.17 -2.04
C ILE A 36 9.48 -3.18 -2.99
N ALA A 37 10.25 -2.44 -3.81
CA ALA A 37 9.71 -1.51 -4.79
C ALA A 37 8.84 -2.22 -5.84
N GLU A 38 9.29 -3.36 -6.36
CA GLU A 38 8.54 -4.21 -7.29
C GLU A 38 7.18 -4.62 -6.70
N LEU A 39 7.18 -5.10 -5.45
CA LEU A 39 5.97 -5.52 -4.75
C LEU A 39 4.99 -4.34 -4.54
N MET A 40 5.51 -3.18 -4.13
CA MET A 40 4.70 -1.97 -3.92
C MET A 40 4.11 -1.44 -5.22
N GLN A 41 4.87 -1.47 -6.31
CA GLN A 41 4.41 -1.01 -7.63
C GLN A 41 3.30 -1.89 -8.20
N GLN A 42 3.35 -3.20 -7.95
CA GLN A 42 2.34 -4.14 -8.43
C GLN A 42 1.08 -4.19 -7.55
N TYR A 43 1.11 -3.62 -6.34
CA TYR A 43 -0.02 -3.64 -5.44
C TYR A 43 -1.23 -2.86 -6.02
N PRO A 44 -2.44 -3.45 -6.06
CA PRO A 44 -3.61 -2.78 -6.60
C PRO A 44 -4.07 -1.59 -5.77
N ASP A 45 -3.77 -0.39 -6.26
CA ASP A 45 -4.30 0.85 -5.71
C ASP A 45 -5.79 1.02 -6.05
N ILE A 46 -6.64 1.03 -5.02
CA ILE A 46 -8.10 1.19 -5.12
C ILE A 46 -8.49 2.65 -5.36
N GLU A 47 -7.79 3.60 -4.75
CA GLU A 47 -8.07 5.03 -4.90
C GLU A 47 -7.75 5.46 -6.33
N ARG A 48 -6.60 5.02 -6.86
CA ARG A 48 -6.26 5.24 -8.27
C ARG A 48 -7.28 4.62 -9.21
N ALA A 49 -7.82 3.44 -8.88
CA ALA A 49 -8.89 2.84 -9.67
C ALA A 49 -10.18 3.68 -9.64
N ALA A 50 -10.57 4.16 -8.45
CA ALA A 50 -11.72 5.04 -8.29
C ALA A 50 -11.56 6.35 -9.06
N LEU A 51 -10.36 6.95 -9.02
CA LEU A 51 -10.01 8.15 -9.77
C LEU A 51 -10.18 7.95 -11.27
N GLN A 52 -9.78 6.80 -11.81
CA GLN A 52 -9.97 6.50 -13.24
C GLN A 52 -11.45 6.38 -13.62
N ILE A 53 -12.26 5.73 -12.77
CA ILE A 53 -13.72 5.66 -12.98
C ILE A 53 -14.35 7.05 -12.90
N ALA A 54 -13.96 7.88 -11.93
CA ALA A 54 -14.44 9.25 -11.80
C ALA A 54 -14.11 10.09 -13.05
N ARG A 55 -12.89 9.96 -13.60
CA ARG A 55 -12.52 10.58 -14.88
C ARG A 55 -13.39 10.09 -16.05
N GLN A 56 -13.75 8.81 -16.07
CA GLN A 56 -14.67 8.28 -17.09
C GLN A 56 -16.09 8.85 -16.95
N VAL A 57 -16.58 9.04 -15.72
CA VAL A 57 -17.87 9.71 -15.47
C VAL A 57 -17.84 11.12 -16.06
N LEU A 58 -16.81 11.90 -15.75
CA LEU A 58 -16.65 13.27 -16.26
C LEU A 58 -16.50 13.30 -17.78
N ALA A 59 -15.67 12.42 -18.36
CA ALA A 59 -15.49 12.34 -19.81
C ALA A 59 -16.81 12.04 -20.55
N ARG A 60 -17.63 11.12 -20.02
CA ARG A 60 -18.96 10.80 -20.59
C ARG A 60 -19.93 11.97 -20.50
N ALA A 61 -19.77 12.85 -19.52
CA ALA A 61 -20.55 14.08 -19.36
C ALA A 61 -19.96 15.29 -20.12
N GLY A 62 -18.84 15.13 -20.84
CA GLY A 62 -18.16 16.23 -21.53
C GLY A 62 -17.34 17.15 -20.62
N LEU A 63 -16.99 16.70 -19.41
CA LEU A 63 -16.34 17.46 -18.34
C LEU A 63 -14.88 17.02 -18.08
N PHE A 64 -14.18 16.53 -19.10
CA PHE A 64 -12.85 15.88 -18.99
C PHE A 64 -11.75 16.75 -18.37
N GLY A 65 -11.90 18.09 -18.35
CA GLY A 65 -10.93 19.02 -17.76
C GLY A 65 -11.08 19.24 -16.25
N LEU A 66 -12.14 18.72 -15.63
CA LEU A 66 -12.35 18.88 -14.18
C LEU A 66 -11.53 17.86 -13.39
N ASP A 67 -10.97 18.30 -12.26
CA ASP A 67 -10.35 17.42 -11.29
C ASP A 67 -11.42 16.69 -10.47
N PRO A 68 -11.52 15.36 -10.50
CA PRO A 68 -12.49 14.59 -9.71
C PRO A 68 -12.48 14.88 -8.20
N TYR A 69 -11.35 15.29 -7.63
CA TYR A 69 -11.28 15.65 -6.21
C TYR A 69 -11.92 17.00 -5.89
N GLN A 70 -12.16 17.84 -6.90
CA GLN A 70 -12.81 19.15 -6.82
C GLN A 70 -14.27 19.11 -7.31
N VAL A 71 -14.79 17.92 -7.61
CA VAL A 71 -16.19 17.69 -7.98
C VAL A 71 -16.89 17.12 -6.77
N HIS A 72 -17.63 17.95 -6.04
CA HIS A 72 -18.30 17.57 -4.80
C HIS A 72 -19.75 17.18 -5.08
N GLY A 73 -20.12 15.94 -4.76
CA GLY A 73 -21.50 15.47 -4.76
C GLY A 73 -22.12 15.68 -3.38
N HIS A 74 -23.21 16.46 -3.34
CA HIS A 74 -23.92 16.82 -2.12
C HIS A 74 -25.33 16.22 -2.09
N TRP A 75 -25.78 15.88 -0.89
CA TRP A 75 -27.16 15.48 -0.60
C TRP A 75 -27.75 16.37 0.49
N PHE A 76 -28.98 16.82 0.30
CA PHE A 76 -29.65 17.82 1.13
C PHE A 76 -30.95 17.26 1.73
N ASP A 77 -31.53 18.01 2.66
CA ASP A 77 -32.82 17.72 3.30
C ASP A 77 -33.97 18.59 2.80
N SER A 78 -33.64 19.61 2.02
CA SER A 78 -34.55 20.58 1.46
C SER A 78 -34.03 21.05 0.09
N ALA A 79 -34.94 21.50 -0.75
CA ALA A 79 -34.64 21.98 -2.09
C ALA A 79 -35.58 23.13 -2.45
N ASN A 80 -35.06 24.14 -3.13
CA ASN A 80 -35.82 25.28 -3.62
C ASN A 80 -35.80 25.27 -5.15
N SER A 81 -36.95 25.53 -5.77
CA SER A 81 -37.02 25.57 -7.23
C SER A 81 -36.25 26.78 -7.76
N SER A 82 -35.40 26.58 -8.76
CA SER A 82 -34.69 27.66 -9.44
C SER A 82 -34.63 27.40 -10.93
N ALA A 83 -35.15 28.34 -11.72
CA ALA A 83 -35.08 28.26 -13.19
C ALA A 83 -33.67 28.58 -13.74
N ARG A 84 -32.73 29.01 -12.88
CA ARG A 84 -31.37 29.37 -13.28
C ARG A 84 -30.38 28.20 -13.19
N THR A 85 -30.68 27.19 -12.36
CA THR A 85 -29.79 26.04 -12.15
C THR A 85 -30.01 24.96 -13.20
N TYR A 86 -28.97 24.16 -13.44
CA TYR A 86 -28.99 23.04 -14.36
C TYR A 86 -29.98 21.95 -13.95
N SER A 87 -30.13 21.69 -12.64
CA SER A 87 -31.05 20.68 -12.11
C SER A 87 -32.50 21.18 -11.98
N GLY A 88 -32.72 22.50 -11.99
CA GLY A 88 -33.98 23.12 -11.60
C GLY A 88 -34.13 23.34 -10.09
N TRP A 89 -33.11 23.01 -9.30
CA TRP A 89 -33.10 23.10 -7.84
C TRP A 89 -31.86 23.85 -7.32
N GLU A 90 -32.01 24.57 -6.22
CA GLU A 90 -30.93 25.15 -5.43
C GLU A 90 -31.10 24.81 -3.94
N HIS A 91 -29.99 24.84 -3.20
CA HIS A 91 -29.96 24.43 -1.80
C HIS A 91 -29.27 25.46 -0.91
N TYR A 92 -29.72 25.52 0.33
CA TYR A 92 -29.21 26.44 1.35
C TYR A 92 -28.88 25.68 2.62
N GLY A 93 -27.81 26.12 3.28
CA GLY A 93 -27.29 25.46 4.47
C GLY A 93 -26.41 24.24 4.15
N PRO A 94 -25.86 23.59 5.18
CA PRO A 94 -24.93 22.50 5.01
C PRO A 94 -25.62 21.24 4.44
N PRO A 95 -24.97 20.51 3.53
CA PRO A 95 -25.49 19.23 3.06
C PRO A 95 -25.50 18.17 4.17
N LYS A 96 -26.45 17.24 4.10
CA LYS A 96 -26.48 16.02 4.95
C LYS A 96 -25.32 15.08 4.65
N GLN A 97 -24.88 15.05 3.40
CA GLN A 97 -23.76 14.24 2.95
C GLN A 97 -23.00 15.01 1.87
N SER A 98 -21.68 15.01 1.99
CA SER A 98 -20.76 15.63 1.04
C SER A 98 -19.60 14.68 0.78
N MET A 99 -19.29 14.44 -0.48
CA MET A 99 -18.14 13.64 -0.89
C MET A 99 -17.62 14.12 -2.23
N ASN A 100 -16.32 14.00 -2.48
CA ASN A 100 -15.80 14.22 -3.83
C ASN A 100 -16.17 13.04 -4.76
N LEU A 101 -16.02 13.22 -6.07
CA LEU A 101 -16.44 12.20 -7.04
C LEU A 101 -15.65 10.88 -6.92
N VAL A 102 -14.39 10.93 -6.46
CA VAL A 102 -13.57 9.73 -6.22
C VAL A 102 -14.11 8.94 -5.04
N GLU A 103 -14.44 9.62 -3.94
CA GLU A 103 -15.11 9.03 -2.78
C GLU A 103 -16.46 8.41 -3.18
N LEU A 104 -17.26 9.14 -3.97
CA LEU A 104 -18.56 8.67 -4.46
C LEU A 104 -18.45 7.41 -5.32
N VAL A 105 -17.37 7.23 -6.09
CA VAL A 105 -17.13 5.95 -6.80
C VAL A 105 -16.92 4.79 -5.84
N MET A 106 -16.20 5.02 -4.73
CA MET A 106 -15.89 3.99 -3.75
C MET A 106 -17.09 3.65 -2.86
N SER A 107 -17.81 4.66 -2.38
CA SER A 107 -18.95 4.50 -1.47
C SER A 107 -20.26 4.18 -2.20
N ARG A 108 -20.40 4.61 -3.46
CA ARG A 108 -21.66 4.69 -4.22
C ARG A 108 -22.68 5.63 -3.55
N PHE A 109 -23.80 5.84 -4.23
CA PHE A 109 -24.99 6.40 -3.59
C PHE A 109 -25.50 5.40 -2.54
N ASP A 110 -26.07 5.88 -1.44
CA ASP A 110 -26.63 4.97 -0.42
C ASP A 110 -27.90 4.25 -0.93
N LEU A 111 -28.39 3.28 -0.15
CA LEU A 111 -29.53 2.46 -0.56
C LEU A 111 -30.82 3.28 -0.79
N ASP A 112 -31.04 4.34 -0.02
CA ASP A 112 -32.25 5.16 -0.14
C ASP A 112 -32.17 6.06 -1.37
N GLN A 113 -30.99 6.63 -1.64
CA GLN A 113 -30.69 7.40 -2.85
C GLN A 113 -30.79 6.54 -4.12
N GLN A 114 -30.35 5.28 -4.07
CA GLN A 114 -30.47 4.33 -5.19
C GLN A 114 -31.94 3.98 -5.47
N ARG A 115 -32.73 3.73 -4.41
CA ARG A 115 -34.16 3.39 -4.50
C ARG A 115 -35.00 4.56 -5.02
N ASN A 116 -34.67 5.77 -4.57
CA ASN A 116 -35.36 7.01 -4.95
C ASN A 116 -34.54 7.82 -5.95
N SER A 117 -34.11 7.16 -7.03
CA SER A 117 -33.22 7.76 -8.05
C SER A 117 -33.85 8.94 -8.80
N ASP A 118 -35.16 9.11 -8.68
CA ASP A 118 -35.92 10.27 -9.14
C ASP A 118 -35.60 11.52 -8.32
N LEU A 119 -35.40 11.38 -7.01
CA LEU A 119 -35.04 12.46 -6.09
C LEU A 119 -33.57 12.90 -6.21
N LEU A 120 -32.72 12.13 -6.89
CA LEU A 120 -31.29 12.44 -7.01
C LEU A 120 -30.99 13.83 -7.58
N ALA A 121 -31.82 14.32 -8.51
CA ALA A 121 -31.67 15.65 -9.09
C ALA A 121 -32.34 16.76 -8.24
N GLN A 122 -33.32 16.38 -7.41
CA GLN A 122 -34.03 17.31 -6.54
C GLN A 122 -33.29 17.56 -5.24
N MET A 123 -32.80 16.51 -4.60
CA MET A 123 -32.22 16.52 -3.26
C MET A 123 -30.68 16.46 -3.30
N GLY A 124 -30.09 16.42 -4.48
CA GLY A 124 -28.65 16.37 -4.64
C GLY A 124 -28.16 17.08 -5.88
N GLY A 125 -26.85 17.26 -5.95
CA GLY A 125 -26.20 17.95 -7.06
C GLY A 125 -24.68 17.84 -6.97
N PHE A 126 -24.01 18.26 -8.04
CA PHE A 126 -22.55 18.37 -8.07
C PHE A 126 -22.12 19.81 -8.11
N TYR A 127 -21.07 20.15 -7.37
CA TYR A 127 -20.62 21.52 -7.16
C TYR A 127 -19.09 21.60 -7.11
N HIS A 128 -18.54 22.77 -7.45
CA HIS A 128 -17.12 23.08 -7.31
C HIS A 128 -16.72 23.49 -5.88
N VAL A 129 -17.69 23.63 -4.98
CA VAL A 129 -17.50 23.99 -3.58
C VAL A 129 -17.79 22.80 -2.68
N ASP A 130 -17.05 22.70 -1.58
CA ASP A 130 -17.27 21.68 -0.56
C ASP A 130 -18.45 22.03 0.38
N GLN A 131 -18.66 21.23 1.42
CA GLN A 131 -19.74 21.40 2.40
C GLN A 131 -19.68 22.69 3.23
N SER A 132 -18.59 23.46 3.17
CA SER A 132 -18.46 24.72 3.91
C SER A 132 -19.26 25.87 3.27
N ALA A 133 -19.68 25.72 2.01
CA ALA A 133 -20.57 26.68 1.37
C ALA A 133 -21.97 26.67 2.01
N HIS A 134 -22.60 27.85 2.04
CA HIS A 134 -23.96 28.02 2.57
C HIS A 134 -25.03 28.08 1.48
N VAL A 135 -24.63 28.20 0.21
CA VAL A 135 -25.50 28.35 -0.95
C VAL A 135 -24.98 27.46 -2.07
N PHE A 136 -25.84 26.66 -2.66
CA PHE A 136 -25.53 25.73 -3.74
C PHE A 136 -26.50 25.95 -4.90
N ASN A 137 -26.05 26.67 -5.93
CA ASN A 137 -26.90 27.19 -7.02
C ASN A 137 -26.10 27.34 -8.34
N GLU A 138 -26.60 28.13 -9.28
CA GLU A 138 -26.03 28.27 -10.62
C GLU A 138 -24.60 28.83 -10.64
N GLN A 139 -24.18 29.46 -9.54
CA GLN A 139 -22.86 30.10 -9.44
C GLN A 139 -21.74 29.10 -9.14
N ASN A 140 -22.08 27.94 -8.57
CA ASN A 140 -21.11 26.93 -8.16
C ASN A 140 -21.47 25.50 -8.60
N GLU A 141 -22.57 25.33 -9.33
CA GLU A 141 -22.97 24.03 -9.88
C GLU A 141 -22.00 23.50 -10.94
N ILE A 142 -21.88 22.19 -10.96
CA ILE A 142 -21.31 21.43 -12.05
C ILE A 142 -22.48 20.84 -12.81
N ARG A 143 -22.50 21.04 -14.14
CA ARG A 143 -23.52 20.50 -15.05
C ARG A 143 -23.35 18.99 -15.28
N LEU A 144 -23.36 18.23 -14.18
CA LEU A 144 -23.30 16.79 -14.12
C LEU A 144 -24.59 16.30 -13.45
N ALA A 145 -25.39 15.49 -14.13
CA ALA A 145 -26.64 15.01 -13.55
C ALA A 145 -26.37 13.81 -12.61
N PRO A 146 -26.80 13.84 -11.33
CA PRO A 146 -26.71 12.70 -10.40
C PRO A 146 -27.28 11.40 -10.96
N ARG A 147 -28.39 11.46 -11.71
CA ARG A 147 -28.98 10.28 -12.36
C ARG A 147 -28.08 9.67 -13.43
N GLN A 148 -27.29 10.47 -14.16
CA GLN A 148 -26.33 9.95 -15.14
C GLN A 148 -25.17 9.22 -14.44
N VAL A 149 -24.67 9.79 -13.33
CA VAL A 149 -23.64 9.14 -12.50
C VAL A 149 -24.16 7.84 -11.91
N HIS A 150 -25.36 7.84 -11.34
CA HIS A 150 -26.03 6.66 -10.80
C HIS A 150 -26.21 5.57 -11.87
N ALA A 151 -26.68 5.94 -13.07
CA ALA A 151 -26.84 5.00 -14.18
C ALA A 151 -25.50 4.40 -14.64
N TYR A 152 -24.41 5.19 -14.64
CA TYR A 152 -23.08 4.65 -14.92
C TYR A 152 -22.62 3.69 -13.83
N PHE A 153 -22.86 4.05 -12.58
CA PHE A 153 -22.53 3.23 -11.43
C PHE A 153 -23.23 1.87 -11.46
N TRP A 154 -24.48 1.82 -11.90
CA TRP A 154 -25.23 0.57 -12.07
C TRP A 154 -24.64 -0.36 -13.14
N ARG A 155 -23.92 0.19 -14.12
CA ARG A 155 -23.31 -0.58 -15.21
C ARG A 155 -21.94 -1.15 -14.86
N ILE A 156 -21.28 -0.62 -13.83
CA ILE A 156 -19.92 -1.02 -13.44
C ILE A 156 -19.92 -1.84 -12.16
N ASP A 157 -19.21 -2.96 -12.18
CA ASP A 157 -18.90 -3.73 -10.98
C ASP A 157 -17.50 -3.38 -10.46
N PHE A 158 -17.42 -2.23 -9.77
CA PHE A 158 -16.16 -1.74 -9.20
C PHE A 158 -15.57 -2.70 -8.15
N ALA A 159 -16.42 -3.39 -7.40
CA ALA A 159 -16.00 -4.33 -6.38
C ALA A 159 -15.36 -5.58 -7.01
N ALA A 160 -16.04 -6.22 -7.98
CA ALA A 160 -15.48 -7.38 -8.68
C ALA A 160 -14.21 -7.02 -9.47
N TYR A 161 -14.17 -5.84 -10.10
CA TYR A 161 -12.98 -5.34 -10.79
C TYR A 161 -11.76 -5.27 -9.86
N ASN A 162 -11.89 -4.64 -8.69
CA ASN A 162 -10.78 -4.54 -7.73
C ASN A 162 -10.46 -5.89 -7.06
N ALA A 163 -11.46 -6.71 -6.77
CA ALA A 163 -11.25 -8.05 -6.23
C ALA A 163 -10.46 -8.95 -7.19
N SER A 164 -10.72 -8.86 -8.50
CA SER A 164 -9.96 -9.57 -9.53
C SER A 164 -8.50 -9.12 -9.57
N ARG A 165 -8.25 -7.80 -9.52
CA ARG A 165 -6.88 -7.24 -9.47
C ARG A 165 -6.12 -7.70 -8.23
N LEU A 166 -6.77 -7.68 -7.07
CA LEU A 166 -6.18 -8.16 -5.82
C LEU A 166 -5.86 -9.65 -5.87
N ARG A 167 -6.76 -10.47 -6.45
CA ARG A 167 -6.50 -11.88 -6.68
C ARG A 167 -5.29 -12.10 -7.60
N GLY A 168 -5.23 -11.38 -8.71
CA GLY A 168 -4.10 -11.44 -9.65
C GLY A 168 -2.77 -11.04 -9.00
N PHE A 169 -2.77 -9.97 -8.19
CA PHE A 169 -1.61 -9.57 -7.40
C PHE A 169 -1.12 -10.72 -6.53
N TRP A 170 -1.99 -11.36 -5.75
CA TRP A 170 -1.60 -12.46 -4.86
C TRP A 170 -1.09 -13.67 -5.64
N ILE A 171 -1.74 -14.06 -6.73
CA ILE A 171 -1.28 -15.17 -7.59
C ILE A 171 0.16 -14.93 -8.07
N ASN A 172 0.46 -13.71 -8.51
CA ASN A 172 1.75 -13.37 -9.11
C ASN A 172 2.84 -13.04 -8.08
N ASN A 173 2.45 -12.53 -6.90
CA ASN A 173 3.38 -11.99 -5.92
C ASN A 173 3.46 -12.78 -4.60
N HIS A 174 2.72 -13.87 -4.43
CA HIS A 174 2.70 -14.63 -3.18
C HIS A 174 4.11 -15.01 -2.69
N ALA A 175 4.94 -15.58 -3.58
CA ALA A 175 6.30 -15.99 -3.22
C ALA A 175 7.19 -14.80 -2.83
N LEU A 176 7.10 -13.70 -3.57
CA LEU A 176 7.84 -12.46 -3.29
C LEU A 176 7.39 -11.85 -1.96
N TYR A 177 6.08 -11.77 -1.73
CA TYR A 177 5.51 -11.28 -0.48
C TYR A 177 6.01 -12.10 0.71
N CYS A 178 5.93 -13.44 0.65
CA CYS A 178 6.47 -14.30 1.71
C CYS A 178 7.96 -14.06 1.96
N MET A 179 8.75 -13.89 0.90
CA MET A 179 10.19 -13.62 1.00
C MET A 179 10.47 -12.31 1.74
N VAL A 180 9.79 -11.22 1.36
CA VAL A 180 9.92 -9.90 2.01
C VAL A 180 9.39 -9.94 3.45
N SER A 181 8.30 -10.67 3.71
CA SER A 181 7.77 -10.85 5.07
C SER A 181 8.75 -11.59 5.98
N LYS A 182 9.46 -12.62 5.48
CA LYS A 182 10.51 -13.31 6.24
C LYS A 182 11.65 -12.35 6.59
N LEU A 183 12.12 -11.55 5.62
CA LEU A 183 13.14 -10.53 5.88
C LEU A 183 12.67 -9.55 6.96
N SER A 184 11.46 -9.01 6.78
CA SER A 184 10.84 -8.07 7.72
C SER A 184 10.77 -8.63 9.15
N MET A 185 10.47 -9.92 9.28
CA MET A 185 10.44 -10.62 10.56
C MET A 185 11.83 -10.77 11.17
N LEU A 186 12.84 -11.13 10.38
CA LEU A 186 14.23 -11.20 10.85
C LEU A 186 14.75 -9.83 11.29
N CYS A 187 14.47 -8.77 10.53
CA CYS A 187 14.80 -7.41 10.92
C CYS A 187 14.18 -7.03 12.26
N ASN A 188 12.89 -7.34 12.48
CA ASN A 188 12.25 -7.05 13.76
C ASN A 188 12.84 -7.90 14.90
N ALA A 189 13.17 -9.18 14.65
CA ALA A 189 13.83 -10.03 15.63
C ALA A 189 15.21 -9.47 16.02
N THR A 190 16.00 -8.99 15.05
CA THR A 190 17.28 -8.32 15.29
C THR A 190 17.12 -7.04 16.11
N LEU A 191 16.13 -6.20 15.78
CA LEU A 191 15.84 -4.99 16.55
C LEU A 191 15.44 -5.30 18.00
N ASN A 192 14.63 -6.33 18.23
CA ASN A 192 14.24 -6.74 19.58
C ASN A 192 15.42 -7.34 20.36
N LEU A 193 16.32 -8.08 19.70
CA LEU A 193 17.56 -8.55 20.31
C LEU A 193 18.45 -7.37 20.74
N GLN A 194 18.64 -6.37 19.87
CA GLN A 194 19.42 -5.17 20.16
C GLN A 194 18.83 -4.36 21.33
N LYS A 195 17.51 -4.37 21.48
CA LYS A 195 16.80 -3.71 22.60
C LYS A 195 16.75 -4.55 23.89
N GLY A 196 17.29 -5.77 23.90
CA GLY A 196 17.19 -6.69 25.04
C GLY A 196 15.79 -7.27 25.28
N LEU A 197 14.86 -7.10 24.33
CA LEU A 197 13.50 -7.64 24.39
C LEU A 197 13.42 -9.09 23.89
N LEU A 198 14.43 -9.56 23.18
CA LEU A 198 14.60 -10.93 22.72
C LEU A 198 15.95 -11.44 23.17
N ARG A 199 16.00 -12.64 23.76
CA ARG A 199 17.28 -13.27 24.14
C ARG A 199 17.99 -13.82 22.91
N ILE A 200 19.31 -13.94 22.98
CA ILE A 200 20.11 -14.42 21.84
C ILE A 200 19.76 -15.87 21.48
N GLU A 201 19.43 -16.72 22.45
CA GLU A 201 19.05 -18.11 22.19
C GLU A 201 17.70 -18.17 21.46
N ASP A 202 16.75 -17.33 21.87
CA ASP A 202 15.44 -17.23 21.23
C ASP A 202 15.56 -16.64 19.82
N PHE A 203 16.48 -15.71 19.59
CA PHE A 203 16.79 -15.17 18.26
C PHE A 203 17.36 -16.25 17.32
N ILE A 204 18.29 -17.09 17.78
CA ILE A 204 18.88 -18.16 16.97
C ILE A 204 17.80 -19.15 16.52
N GLU A 205 16.88 -19.50 17.42
CA GLU A 205 15.76 -20.39 17.10
C GLU A 205 14.78 -19.77 16.09
N VAL A 206 14.45 -18.48 16.26
CA VAL A 206 13.63 -17.73 15.31
C VAL A 206 14.32 -17.67 13.96
N TYR A 207 15.61 -17.37 13.92
CA TYR A 207 16.38 -17.32 12.68
C TYR A 207 16.31 -18.67 11.95
N ALA A 208 16.61 -19.76 12.65
CA ALA A 208 16.56 -21.12 12.10
C ALA A 208 15.15 -21.56 11.65
N ALA A 209 14.08 -21.03 12.27
CA ALA A 209 12.71 -21.32 11.86
C ALA A 209 12.24 -20.52 10.63
N VAL A 210 13.02 -19.53 10.18
CA VAL A 210 12.63 -18.59 9.12
C VAL A 210 13.49 -18.74 7.87
N VAL A 211 14.79 -18.99 8.04
CA VAL A 211 15.72 -19.24 6.93
C VAL A 211 15.72 -20.71 6.51
N ASN A 212 15.96 -20.95 5.22
CA ASN A 212 16.14 -22.31 4.69
C ASN A 212 17.55 -22.85 4.86
N ASP A 213 18.52 -21.95 5.06
CA ASP A 213 19.91 -22.29 5.31
C ASP A 213 20.48 -21.27 6.31
N SER A 214 20.95 -21.76 7.45
CA SER A 214 21.49 -20.95 8.54
C SER A 214 22.99 -20.64 8.40
N SER A 215 23.64 -21.06 7.32
CA SER A 215 25.06 -20.78 7.08
C SER A 215 25.34 -19.28 6.99
N THR A 216 26.62 -18.89 7.07
CA THR A 216 27.08 -17.52 6.81
C THR A 216 27.89 -17.48 5.50
N PRO A 217 27.89 -16.35 4.75
CA PRO A 217 27.17 -15.09 4.99
C PRO A 217 25.67 -15.17 4.61
N PHE A 218 24.87 -14.20 5.08
CA PHE A 218 23.48 -14.07 4.67
C PHE A 218 23.37 -13.74 3.18
N ARG A 219 22.44 -14.39 2.49
CA ARG A 219 22.10 -14.11 1.09
C ARG A 219 20.58 -14.22 0.88
N PRO A 220 19.98 -13.46 -0.04
CA PRO A 220 18.53 -13.44 -0.23
C PRO A 220 17.93 -14.80 -0.55
N GLU A 221 18.69 -15.68 -1.21
CA GLU A 221 18.25 -17.02 -1.61
C GLU A 221 17.79 -17.86 -0.41
N LYS A 222 18.32 -17.57 0.78
CA LYS A 222 18.00 -18.26 2.04
C LYS A 222 16.56 -18.06 2.50
N LEU A 223 15.88 -17.04 1.99
CA LEU A 223 14.47 -16.76 2.31
C LEU A 223 13.51 -17.28 1.25
N MET A 224 14.02 -17.73 0.10
CA MET A 224 13.19 -18.20 -1.02
C MET A 224 12.59 -19.58 -0.76
N GLY A 225 11.34 -19.78 -1.17
CA GLY A 225 10.65 -21.06 -1.06
C GLY A 225 10.03 -21.34 0.32
N ALA A 226 9.44 -22.51 0.47
CA ALA A 226 8.89 -22.99 1.74
C ALA A 226 9.99 -23.16 2.78
N VAL A 227 9.67 -22.98 4.07
CA VAL A 227 10.62 -23.21 5.17
C VAL A 227 10.96 -24.70 5.23
N SER A 228 12.26 -25.01 5.23
CA SER A 228 12.76 -26.38 5.41
C SER A 228 12.47 -26.88 6.83
N MET A 229 11.96 -28.12 6.96
CA MET A 229 11.52 -28.72 8.23
C MET A 229 12.66 -29.07 9.21
N TRP A 230 13.86 -28.55 9.01
CA TRP A 230 15.05 -28.91 9.81
C TRP A 230 15.09 -28.20 11.18
N SER A 231 14.20 -27.21 11.40
CA SER A 231 14.06 -26.57 12.70
C SER A 231 13.10 -27.33 13.61
N THR A 232 13.53 -27.58 14.84
CA THR A 232 12.66 -28.10 15.92
C THR A 232 11.67 -27.05 16.42
N THR A 233 11.88 -25.78 16.06
CA THR A 233 11.04 -24.64 16.45
C THR A 233 9.84 -24.55 15.50
N LYS A 234 8.63 -24.68 16.05
CA LYS A 234 7.40 -24.64 15.26
C LYS A 234 6.85 -23.22 15.18
N MET A 235 6.51 -22.80 13.97
CA MET A 235 5.83 -21.54 13.69
C MET A 235 4.32 -21.78 13.64
N HIS A 236 3.57 -20.97 14.40
CA HIS A 236 2.12 -21.02 14.47
C HIS A 236 1.52 -19.63 14.19
N SER A 237 0.28 -19.61 13.71
CA SER A 237 -0.54 -18.40 13.78
C SER A 237 -0.62 -17.92 15.23
N PHE A 238 -0.54 -16.61 15.44
CA PHE A 238 -0.91 -16.05 16.73
C PHE A 238 -2.42 -15.89 16.78
N ASP A 239 -3.08 -16.52 17.74
CA ASP A 239 -4.51 -16.38 17.99
C ASP A 239 -4.80 -16.02 19.45
N ILE A 240 -5.96 -15.38 19.64
CA ILE A 240 -6.61 -15.14 20.93
C ILE A 240 -8.06 -15.60 20.77
N GLU A 241 -8.50 -16.59 21.55
CA GLU A 241 -9.86 -17.15 21.47
C GLU A 241 -10.27 -17.59 20.04
N GLY A 242 -9.32 -18.15 19.28
CA GLY A 242 -9.53 -18.59 17.90
C GLY A 242 -9.54 -17.46 16.86
N ILE A 243 -9.42 -16.19 17.27
CA ILE A 243 -9.25 -15.06 16.36
C ILE A 243 -7.78 -14.97 15.98
N VAL A 244 -7.46 -15.34 14.73
CA VAL A 244 -6.10 -15.34 14.20
C VAL A 244 -5.65 -13.91 13.85
N SER A 245 -4.47 -13.54 14.33
CA SER A 245 -3.77 -12.32 13.90
C SER A 245 -3.15 -12.51 12.51
N HIS A 246 -3.36 -11.52 11.65
CA HIS A 246 -2.72 -11.44 10.33
C HIS A 246 -1.34 -10.78 10.37
N THR A 247 -0.92 -10.25 11.52
CA THR A 247 0.29 -9.43 11.66
C THR A 247 1.26 -9.98 12.70
N MET A 248 0.96 -11.13 13.31
CA MET A 248 1.81 -11.73 14.33
C MET A 248 1.88 -13.23 14.19
N LEU A 249 3.08 -13.77 14.38
CA LEU A 249 3.36 -15.20 14.41
C LEU A 249 3.90 -15.58 15.78
N ARG A 250 3.59 -16.80 16.20
CA ARG A 250 4.07 -17.39 17.45
C ARG A 250 5.08 -18.50 17.13
N PHE A 251 6.27 -18.37 17.69
CA PHE A 251 7.31 -19.39 17.66
C PHE A 251 7.27 -20.19 18.94
N ARG A 252 7.26 -21.52 18.81
CA ARG A 252 7.37 -22.44 19.94
C ARG A 252 8.68 -23.19 19.82
N THR A 253 9.57 -22.97 20.79
CA THR A 253 10.88 -23.60 20.86
C THR A 253 10.77 -25.08 21.22
N ALA A 254 11.82 -25.85 20.96
CA ALA A 254 11.92 -27.25 21.40
C ALA A 254 11.83 -27.38 22.93
N ALA A 255 12.37 -26.40 23.65
CA ALA A 255 12.31 -26.28 25.10
C ALA A 255 10.93 -25.82 25.63
N GLY A 256 9.94 -25.59 24.75
CA GLY A 256 8.58 -25.21 25.12
C GLY A 256 8.37 -23.71 25.39
N ARG A 257 9.41 -22.88 25.27
CA ARG A 257 9.29 -21.41 25.33
C ARG A 257 8.47 -20.90 24.14
N LYS A 258 7.71 -19.83 24.36
CA LYS A 258 6.85 -19.21 23.35
C LYS A 258 7.30 -17.77 23.15
N THR A 259 7.62 -17.43 21.91
CA THR A 259 8.03 -16.08 21.51
C THR A 259 7.10 -15.60 20.42
N SER A 260 6.57 -14.40 20.55
CA SER A 260 5.71 -13.80 19.53
C SER A 260 6.46 -12.72 18.77
N ILE A 261 6.39 -12.75 17.44
CA ILE A 261 7.06 -11.78 16.58
C ILE A 261 6.07 -11.27 15.54
N ALA A 262 5.94 -9.95 15.45
CA ALA A 262 5.26 -9.28 14.35
C ALA A 262 6.28 -8.97 13.25
N PRO A 263 6.02 -9.25 11.96
CA PRO A 263 6.80 -8.64 10.89
C PRO A 263 6.71 -7.11 11.01
N CYS A 264 7.77 -6.37 10.63
CA CYS A 264 7.61 -4.93 10.40
C CYS A 264 6.49 -4.71 9.38
N ARG A 265 5.62 -3.73 9.67
CA ARG A 265 4.46 -3.40 8.83
C ARG A 265 4.95 -2.97 7.45
N ILE A 266 4.83 -3.86 6.46
CA ILE A 266 5.03 -3.52 5.04
C ILE A 266 3.76 -2.81 4.61
N GLN A 267 3.80 -1.49 4.55
CA GLN A 267 2.65 -0.71 4.13
C GLN A 267 2.55 -0.73 2.60
N LEU A 268 1.81 -1.71 2.08
CA LEU A 268 1.45 -1.80 0.66
C LEU A 268 0.33 -0.81 0.35
N SER A 269 0.62 0.48 0.47
CA SER A 269 -0.24 1.54 -0.07
C SER A 269 0.64 2.47 -0.89
N SER A 270 0.14 2.93 -2.03
CA SER A 270 0.70 4.11 -2.68
C SER A 270 0.73 5.26 -1.65
N PRO A 271 1.70 6.20 -1.74
CA PRO A 271 1.64 7.40 -0.94
C PRO A 271 0.47 8.25 -1.44
N SER A 272 -0.74 8.00 -0.94
CA SER A 272 -1.84 8.94 -1.10
C SER A 272 -1.45 10.24 -0.42
N PRO A 273 -1.58 11.40 -1.09
CA PRO A 273 -1.20 12.69 -0.51
C PRO A 273 -2.03 13.10 0.73
N MET A 274 -3.07 12.35 1.09
CA MET A 274 -4.00 12.69 2.18
C MET A 274 -3.71 12.04 3.55
N LEU A 275 -2.68 11.21 3.72
CA LEU A 275 -2.28 10.71 5.05
C LEU A 275 -0.83 11.07 5.43
N LYS A 276 -0.48 12.35 5.30
CA LYS A 276 0.67 12.94 6.01
C LYS A 276 0.28 13.34 7.45
N ARG A 277 -0.11 12.39 8.30
CA ARG A 277 -0.11 12.58 9.76
C ARG A 277 0.21 11.24 10.44
N CYS A 278 1.50 11.01 10.64
CA CYS A 278 2.14 10.37 11.80
C CYS A 278 3.55 9.90 11.40
N THR A 279 4.45 10.86 11.23
CA THR A 279 5.90 10.61 11.24
C THR A 279 6.54 11.66 12.13
N SER A 280 6.45 11.47 13.45
CA SER A 280 7.27 12.17 14.43
C SER A 280 7.25 11.37 15.73
N GLY A 281 8.41 10.85 16.14
CA GLY A 281 8.52 10.17 17.43
C GLY A 281 9.69 9.20 17.64
N CYS A 282 10.71 9.17 16.78
CA CYS A 282 12.01 8.59 17.13
C CYS A 282 13.11 9.56 16.69
N ARG A 283 13.32 10.60 17.51
CA ARG A 283 14.57 11.35 17.61
C ARG A 283 14.74 11.78 19.06
N GLY A 284 15.85 11.37 19.66
CA GLY A 284 16.42 12.02 20.83
C GLY A 284 16.32 11.23 22.13
N ILE A 285 17.47 10.64 22.51
CA ILE A 285 17.93 10.26 23.86
C ILE A 285 17.26 9.02 24.46
#